data_AF-A0A6A6YAU5-F1
#
_entry.id   AF-A0A6A6YAU5-F1
#
_cell.length_a   1.000
_cell.length_b   1.000
_cell.length_c   1.000
_cell.angle_alpha   90.00
_cell.angle_beta   90.00
_cell.angle_gamma   90.00
#
_symmetry.space_group_name_H-M   'P 1'
#
loop_
_entity.id
_entity.type
_entity.pdbx_description
1 polymer ?
#
loop_
_entity_poly.entity_id
_entity_poly.type
_entity_poly.pdbx_seq_one_letter_code
_entity_poly.pdbx_strand_id
1 'polypeptide(L)'
;DKYLLRVTAGPTYAPSTHTLIPVNTTSPTHISTPLMDAWLNVRIKGYNGLPTSAPPTDSAYFSHPLHTSDLHSVGYTFIPKRDIPGQDLVTGFDFDHSIRDRLPPGFKTAMRIVTTLLDPGIYSDPYSDAPFLYGLALSSFFAFRVGDKGDGGVGEFRISMLLSLLLPSL
;
A
#
# COMPACT_ATOMS: atom_id res chain seq x y z
N ASP A 1 1.25 -23.65 3.71
CA ASP A 1 -0.11 -23.90 3.19
C ASP A 1 -1.23 -24.02 4.22
N LYS A 2 -1.11 -23.46 5.44
CA LYS A 2 -2.18 -23.55 6.46
C LYS A 2 -3.11 -22.33 6.52
N TYR A 3 -2.79 -21.26 5.79
CA TYR A 3 -3.50 -19.98 5.88
C TYR A 3 -3.76 -19.43 4.48
N LEU A 4 -4.93 -18.80 4.32
CA LEU A 4 -5.29 -18.04 3.13
C LEU A 4 -5.20 -16.55 3.45
N LEU A 5 -4.63 -15.77 2.54
CA LEU A 5 -4.59 -14.32 2.69
C LEU A 5 -5.98 -13.72 2.38
N ARG A 6 -6.48 -12.87 3.28
CA ARG A 6 -7.71 -12.10 3.03
C ARG A 6 -7.36 -10.63 2.98
N VAL A 7 -7.50 -10.01 1.81
CA VAL A 7 -7.23 -8.59 1.61
C VAL A 7 -8.54 -7.83 1.57
N THR A 8 -8.72 -6.88 2.47
CA THR A 8 -9.91 -6.01 2.52
C THR A 8 -9.50 -4.55 2.62
N ALA A 9 -10.35 -3.63 2.16
CA ALA A 9 -10.15 -2.21 2.38
C ALA A 9 -11.47 -1.48 2.60
N GLY A 10 -11.42 -0.39 3.35
CA GLY A 10 -12.55 0.49 3.61
C GLY A 10 -12.07 1.91 3.95
N PRO A 11 -13.02 2.83 4.20
CA PRO A 11 -12.73 4.23 4.46
C PRO A 11 -12.20 4.52 5.87
N THR A 12 -12.20 3.53 6.77
CA THR A 12 -11.77 3.64 8.18
C THR A 12 -11.08 2.36 8.62
N TYR A 13 -10.48 2.34 9.82
CA TYR A 13 -9.90 1.12 10.41
C TYR A 13 -10.94 0.07 10.86
N ALA A 14 -12.23 0.39 10.87
CA ALA A 14 -13.27 -0.54 11.31
C ALA A 14 -13.46 -1.65 10.26
N PRO A 15 -13.14 -2.93 10.55
CA PRO A 15 -13.17 -4.01 9.56
C PRO A 15 -14.57 -4.28 9.00
N SER A 16 -15.62 -3.92 9.75
CA SER A 16 -17.02 -3.99 9.31
C SER A 16 -17.34 -3.06 8.14
N THR A 17 -16.52 -2.02 7.91
CA THR A 17 -16.65 -1.09 6.79
C THR A 17 -15.87 -1.52 5.55
N HIS A 18 -15.08 -2.59 5.67
CA HIS A 18 -14.21 -3.02 4.58
C HIS A 18 -14.94 -3.93 3.60
N THR A 19 -14.54 -3.85 2.35
CA THR A 19 -14.93 -4.77 1.27
C THR A 19 -13.75 -5.62 0.87
N LEU A 20 -14.02 -6.78 0.25
CA LEU A 20 -12.99 -7.69 -0.24
C LEU A 20 -12.32 -7.09 -1.49
N ILE A 21 -10.98 -7.10 -1.52
CA ILE A 21 -10.22 -6.60 -2.67
C ILE A 21 -10.09 -7.70 -3.73
N PRO A 22 -10.39 -7.40 -5.02
CA PRO A 22 -10.21 -8.34 -6.11
C PRO A 22 -8.73 -8.36 -6.55
N VAL A 23 -7.89 -9.01 -5.73
CA VAL A 23 -6.43 -9.11 -5.95
C VAL A 23 -6.11 -9.67 -7.33
N ASN A 24 -5.07 -9.13 -7.98
CA ASN A 24 -4.59 -9.50 -9.32
C ASN A 24 -5.61 -9.32 -10.46
N THR A 25 -6.67 -8.53 -10.24
CA THR A 25 -7.60 -8.14 -11.30
C THR A 25 -7.35 -6.70 -11.75
N THR A 26 -7.86 -6.35 -12.93
CA THR A 26 -7.80 -4.98 -13.46
C THR A 26 -8.86 -4.06 -12.85
N SER A 27 -9.79 -4.58 -12.06
CA SER A 27 -10.88 -3.80 -11.49
C SER A 27 -10.44 -3.17 -10.16
N PRO A 28 -10.28 -1.83 -10.07
CA PRO A 28 -9.96 -1.19 -8.80
C PRO A 28 -11.15 -1.21 -7.84
N THR A 29 -10.85 -1.30 -6.55
CA THR A 29 -11.84 -1.05 -5.49
C THR A 29 -11.97 0.44 -5.25
N HIS A 30 -13.17 0.99 -5.46
CA HIS A 30 -13.49 2.38 -5.14
C HIS A 30 -13.76 2.54 -3.64
N ILE A 31 -13.14 3.54 -3.03
CA ILE A 31 -13.30 3.94 -1.64
C ILE A 31 -13.62 5.43 -1.63
N SER A 32 -14.78 5.79 -1.10
CA SER A 32 -15.21 7.19 -0.99
C SER A 32 -15.20 7.64 0.47
N THR A 33 -14.60 8.79 0.73
CA THR A 33 -14.58 9.44 2.04
C THR A 33 -15.05 10.89 1.89
N PRO A 34 -15.29 11.63 2.99
CA PRO A 34 -15.50 13.07 2.91
C PRO A 34 -14.30 13.85 2.34
N LEU A 35 -13.09 13.28 2.37
CA LEU A 35 -11.86 13.95 1.94
C LEU A 35 -11.52 13.71 0.48
N MET A 36 -11.81 12.52 -0.04
CA MET A 36 -11.40 12.10 -1.38
C MET A 36 -12.21 10.89 -1.86
N ASP A 37 -12.23 10.72 -3.18
CA ASP A 37 -12.49 9.43 -3.82
C ASP A 37 -11.16 8.78 -4.18
N ALA A 38 -11.02 7.48 -3.89
CA ALA A 38 -9.82 6.71 -4.16
C ALA A 38 -10.16 5.38 -4.85
N TRP A 39 -9.23 4.89 -5.67
CA TRP A 39 -9.31 3.63 -6.38
C TRP A 39 -8.08 2.81 -6.06
N LEU A 40 -8.27 1.61 -5.51
CA LEU A 40 -7.20 0.75 -5.02
C LEU A 40 -7.07 -0.50 -5.89
N ASN A 41 -5.86 -0.80 -6.35
CA ASN A 41 -5.49 -2.08 -6.95
C ASN A 41 -4.40 -2.75 -6.12
N VAL A 42 -4.62 -4.01 -5.77
CA VAL A 42 -3.63 -4.85 -5.08
C VAL A 42 -3.25 -6.03 -5.97
N ARG A 43 -1.94 -6.25 -6.10
CA ARG A 43 -1.36 -7.37 -6.84
C ARG A 43 -0.41 -8.13 -5.93
N ILE A 44 -0.46 -9.45 -5.98
CA ILE A 44 0.40 -10.32 -5.16
C ILE A 44 0.83 -11.49 -6.05
N LYS A 45 2.13 -11.70 -6.18
CA LYS A 45 2.70 -12.79 -6.98
C LYS A 45 2.51 -14.11 -6.25
N GLY A 46 1.95 -15.11 -6.92
CA GLY A 46 1.62 -16.39 -6.28
C GLY A 46 0.55 -16.29 -5.18
N TYR A 47 -0.39 -15.36 -5.33
CA TYR A 47 -1.52 -15.14 -4.44
C TYR A 47 -2.24 -16.45 -4.09
N ASN A 48 -2.29 -16.72 -2.78
CA ASN A 48 -3.04 -17.81 -2.18
C ASN A 48 -3.98 -17.22 -1.13
N GLY A 49 -5.17 -16.82 -1.56
CA GLY A 49 -6.06 -16.03 -0.72
C GLY A 49 -7.53 -16.07 -1.11
N LEU A 50 -8.29 -15.16 -0.50
CA LEU A 50 -9.72 -14.99 -0.70
C LEU A 50 -10.01 -13.74 -1.56
N PRO A 51 -10.94 -13.80 -2.53
CA PRO A 51 -11.68 -14.99 -2.92
C PRO A 51 -10.74 -16.00 -3.62
N THR A 52 -10.99 -17.29 -3.45
CA THR A 52 -10.14 -18.35 -4.07
C THR A 52 -10.23 -18.38 -5.60
N SER A 53 -11.20 -17.67 -6.17
CA SER A 53 -11.34 -17.43 -7.61
C SER A 53 -10.42 -16.34 -8.15
N ALA A 54 -9.74 -15.58 -7.29
CA ALA A 54 -8.79 -14.55 -7.72
C ALA A 54 -7.61 -15.18 -8.47
N PRO A 55 -7.08 -14.52 -9.52
CA PRO A 55 -5.90 -15.01 -10.22
C PRO A 55 -4.71 -15.15 -9.26
N PRO A 56 -3.91 -16.23 -9.38
CA PRO A 56 -2.73 -16.40 -8.51
C PRO A 56 -1.65 -15.35 -8.81
N THR A 57 -1.57 -14.79 -10.01
CA THR A 57 -0.55 -13.78 -10.36
C THR A 57 -1.10 -12.87 -11.46
N ASP A 58 -0.91 -11.55 -11.34
CA ASP A 58 -1.12 -10.60 -12.45
C ASP A 58 0.05 -10.70 -13.45
N SER A 59 -0.12 -11.49 -14.51
CA SER A 59 0.94 -11.72 -15.50
C SER A 59 1.34 -10.47 -16.26
N ALA A 60 0.44 -9.48 -16.44
CA ALA A 60 0.76 -8.25 -17.15
C ALA A 60 1.70 -7.36 -16.31
N TYR A 61 1.43 -7.23 -15.01
CA TYR A 61 2.28 -6.48 -14.11
C TYR A 61 3.61 -7.19 -13.84
N PHE A 62 3.58 -8.44 -13.37
CA PHE A 62 4.78 -9.14 -12.91
C PHE A 62 5.71 -9.63 -14.03
N SER A 63 5.27 -9.57 -15.30
CA SER A 63 6.15 -9.84 -16.46
C SER A 63 6.71 -8.56 -17.08
N HIS A 64 6.30 -7.38 -16.63
CA HIS A 64 6.86 -6.12 -17.12
C HIS A 64 8.34 -6.01 -16.69
N PRO A 65 9.27 -5.55 -17.56
CA PRO A 65 10.71 -5.54 -17.25
C PRO A 65 11.09 -4.79 -15.98
N LEU A 66 10.30 -3.78 -15.58
CA LEU A 66 10.52 -3.00 -14.35
C LEU A 66 9.97 -3.66 -13.08
N HIS A 67 9.24 -4.78 -13.20
CA HIS A 67 8.46 -5.38 -12.12
C HIS A 67 8.71 -6.88 -11.94
N THR A 68 9.74 -7.44 -12.58
CA THR A 68 10.05 -8.88 -12.52
C THR A 68 10.46 -9.34 -11.13
N SER A 69 11.07 -8.44 -10.34
CA SER A 69 11.49 -8.66 -8.95
C SER A 69 10.38 -8.45 -7.93
N ASP A 70 9.24 -7.90 -8.33
CA ASP A 70 8.21 -7.46 -7.40
C ASP A 70 7.44 -8.67 -6.86
N LEU A 71 7.18 -8.67 -5.56
CA LEU A 71 6.36 -9.69 -4.89
C LEU A 71 4.91 -9.25 -4.75
N HIS A 72 4.69 -7.95 -4.67
CA HIS A 72 3.37 -7.35 -4.57
C HIS A 72 3.40 -5.91 -5.12
N SER A 73 2.22 -5.37 -5.38
CA SER A 73 2.03 -3.95 -5.72
C SER A 73 0.72 -3.46 -5.11
N VAL A 74 0.76 -2.25 -4.57
CA VAL A 74 -0.40 -1.54 -4.04
C VAL A 74 -0.49 -0.22 -4.78
N GLY A 75 -1.27 -0.19 -5.85
CA GLY A 75 -1.49 1.01 -6.65
C GLY A 75 -2.76 1.71 -6.19
N TYR A 76 -2.72 3.03 -6.10
CA TYR A 76 -3.93 3.81 -5.89
C TYR A 76 -3.91 5.12 -6.66
N THR A 77 -5.11 5.54 -7.06
CA THR A 77 -5.40 6.85 -7.64
C THR A 77 -6.41 7.53 -6.73
N PHE A 78 -6.31 8.84 -6.52
CA PHE A 78 -7.28 9.57 -5.71
C PHE A 78 -7.58 10.95 -6.26
N ILE A 79 -8.78 11.44 -5.97
CA ILE A 79 -9.26 12.78 -6.27
C ILE A 79 -9.66 13.43 -4.95
N PRO A 80 -8.89 14.42 -4.45
CA PRO A 80 -9.29 15.20 -3.29
C PRO A 80 -10.60 15.96 -3.55
N LYS A 81 -11.53 15.91 -2.59
CA LYS A 81 -12.79 16.70 -2.61
C LYS A 81 -12.61 18.11 -2.09
N ARG A 82 -11.47 18.36 -1.45
CA ARG A 82 -11.03 19.64 -0.91
C ARG A 82 -9.51 19.70 -0.91
N ASP A 83 -8.95 20.90 -0.80
CA ASP A 83 -7.52 21.09 -0.67
C ASP A 83 -7.01 20.39 0.60
N ILE A 84 -5.86 19.72 0.47
CA ILE A 84 -5.17 19.02 1.55
C ILE A 84 -3.77 19.62 1.66
N PRO A 85 -3.41 20.26 2.79
CA PRO A 85 -2.05 20.69 3.03
C PRO A 85 -1.08 19.51 2.90
N GLY A 86 0.04 19.68 2.18
CA GLY A 86 0.96 18.57 1.90
C GLY A 86 1.52 17.91 3.17
N GLN A 87 1.68 18.68 4.25
CA GLN A 87 2.11 18.20 5.56
C GLN A 87 1.05 17.34 6.29
N ASP A 88 -0.21 17.44 5.90
CA ASP A 88 -1.33 16.67 6.45
C ASP A 88 -1.58 15.39 5.63
N LEU A 89 -0.98 15.28 4.45
CA LEU A 89 -1.08 14.08 3.61
C LEU A 89 0.02 13.09 4.01
N VAL A 90 -0.38 12.07 4.77
CA VAL A 90 0.51 11.02 5.29
C VAL A 90 0.21 9.70 4.59
N THR A 91 1.24 8.89 4.37
CA THR A 91 1.11 7.50 3.92
C THR A 91 1.97 6.60 4.79
N GLY A 92 1.68 5.30 4.77
CA GLY A 92 2.42 4.31 5.54
C GLY A 92 1.62 3.05 5.76
N PHE A 93 2.06 2.27 6.74
CA PHE A 93 1.41 1.03 7.14
C PHE A 93 1.57 0.83 8.65
N ASP A 94 0.62 0.13 9.23
CA ASP A 94 0.63 -0.29 10.60
C ASP A 94 0.22 -1.75 10.76
N PHE A 95 0.39 -2.24 11.98
CA PHE A 95 0.03 -3.58 12.40
C PHE A 95 -0.91 -3.47 13.59
N ASP A 96 -1.93 -4.32 13.61
CA ASP A 96 -2.88 -4.45 14.71
C ASP A 96 -2.32 -5.24 15.90
N HIS A 97 -1.09 -5.76 15.78
CA HIS A 97 -0.39 -6.50 16.82
C HIS A 97 1.14 -6.35 16.70
N SER A 98 1.81 -6.60 17.82
CA SER A 98 3.28 -6.59 17.92
C SER A 98 3.92 -7.55 16.91
N ILE A 99 4.96 -7.06 16.22
CA ILE A 99 5.81 -7.86 15.31
C ILE A 99 7.21 -8.10 15.86
N ARG A 100 7.47 -7.78 17.14
CA ARG A 100 8.81 -7.79 17.74
C ARG A 100 9.56 -9.12 17.57
N ASP A 101 8.84 -10.24 17.62
CA ASP A 101 9.35 -11.59 17.42
C ASP A 101 9.74 -11.90 15.96
N ARG A 102 9.31 -11.05 15.02
CA ARG A 102 9.56 -11.17 13.57
C ARG A 102 10.55 -10.13 13.04
N LEU A 103 10.99 -9.19 13.88
CA LEU A 103 11.97 -8.18 13.46
C LEU A 103 13.34 -8.82 13.26
N PRO A 104 14.02 -8.57 12.12
CA PRO A 104 15.34 -9.11 11.88
C PRO A 104 16.36 -8.51 12.86
N PRO A 105 17.44 -9.25 13.20
CA PRO A 105 18.55 -8.69 13.96
C PRO A 105 19.08 -7.39 13.33
N GLY A 106 19.32 -6.37 14.16
CA GLY A 106 19.84 -5.07 13.68
C GLY A 106 18.78 -4.08 13.19
N PHE A 107 17.49 -4.42 13.24
CA PHE A 107 16.39 -3.53 12.79
C PHE A 107 16.46 -2.12 13.39
N LYS A 108 16.75 -2.00 14.69
CA LYS A 108 16.91 -0.70 15.36
C LYS A 108 17.99 0.19 14.72
N THR A 109 19.12 -0.39 14.33
CA THR A 109 20.21 0.33 13.67
C THR A 109 19.82 0.76 12.27
N ALA A 110 19.18 -0.14 11.51
CA ALA A 110 18.68 0.16 10.17
C ALA A 110 17.66 1.32 10.21
N MET A 111 16.70 1.28 11.13
CA MET A 111 15.74 2.36 11.32
C MET A 111 16.40 3.69 11.66
N ARG A 112 17.44 3.68 12.53
CA ARG A 112 18.20 4.90 12.83
C ARG A 112 18.89 5.47 11.60
N ILE A 113 19.49 4.64 10.75
CA ILE A 113 20.11 5.09 9.49
C ILE A 113 19.05 5.74 8.58
N VAL A 114 17.91 5.07 8.40
CA VAL A 114 16.80 5.57 7.56
C VAL A 114 16.33 6.93 8.05
N THR A 115 16.00 7.07 9.33
CA THR A 115 15.42 8.31 9.86
C THR A 115 16.41 9.45 10.04
N THR A 116 17.73 9.18 10.03
CA THR A 116 18.75 10.23 10.20
C THR A 116 19.44 10.64 8.91
N LEU A 117 19.57 9.73 7.94
CA LEU A 117 20.36 9.98 6.72
C LEU A 117 19.53 9.97 5.44
N LEU A 118 18.41 9.24 5.39
CA LEU A 118 17.63 9.06 4.16
C LEU A 118 16.36 9.91 4.15
N ASP A 119 15.50 9.75 5.16
CA ASP A 119 14.25 10.50 5.26
C ASP A 119 13.92 10.82 6.73
N PRO A 120 14.17 12.06 7.18
CA PRO A 120 13.81 12.49 8.53
C PRO A 120 12.31 12.71 8.73
N GLY A 121 11.52 12.71 7.65
CA GLY A 121 10.06 12.78 7.70
C GLY A 121 9.38 11.44 8.03
N ILE A 122 10.16 10.36 8.11
CA ILE A 122 9.68 9.05 8.56
C ILE A 122 9.50 9.05 10.08
N TYR A 123 8.30 8.67 10.52
CA TYR A 123 7.93 8.46 11.90
C TYR A 123 7.45 7.02 12.09
N SER A 124 8.06 6.30 13.03
CA SER A 124 7.82 4.87 13.22
C SER A 124 8.04 4.41 14.65
N ASP A 125 7.29 3.41 15.09
CA ASP A 125 7.64 2.61 16.27
C ASP A 125 7.46 1.11 15.96
N PRO A 126 8.50 0.41 15.52
CA PRO A 126 8.43 -1.02 15.23
C PRO A 126 8.36 -1.89 16.50
N TYR A 127 8.66 -1.32 17.67
CA TYR A 127 8.71 -2.01 18.95
C TYR A 127 7.48 -1.71 19.82
N SER A 128 6.43 -1.10 19.29
CA SER A 128 5.16 -0.92 20.00
C SER A 128 4.27 -2.18 19.91
N ASP A 129 3.16 -2.18 20.65
CA ASP A 129 2.16 -3.26 20.57
C ASP A 129 1.29 -3.18 19.31
N ALA A 130 1.25 -2.01 18.67
CA ALA A 130 0.64 -1.77 17.36
C ALA A 130 1.65 -1.00 16.49
N PRO A 131 2.66 -1.71 15.94
CA PRO A 131 3.74 -1.12 15.18
C PRO A 131 3.25 -0.29 13.99
N PHE A 132 3.96 0.79 13.69
CA PHE A 132 3.64 1.63 12.53
C PHE A 132 4.89 2.22 11.88
N LEU A 133 4.75 2.56 10.60
CA LEU A 133 5.70 3.31 9.81
C LEU A 133 4.93 4.29 8.92
N TYR A 134 5.07 5.58 9.20
CA TYR A 134 4.41 6.66 8.48
C TYR A 134 5.42 7.68 7.95
N GLY A 135 5.06 8.37 6.88
CA GLY A 135 5.82 9.47 6.32
C GLY A 135 4.94 10.40 5.52
N LEU A 136 5.46 11.57 5.15
CA LEU A 136 4.76 12.47 4.24
C LEU A 136 4.54 11.76 2.90
N ALA A 137 3.32 11.83 2.41
CA ALA A 137 2.92 11.11 1.21
C ALA A 137 3.79 11.47 0.00
N LEU A 138 4.07 12.75 -0.21
CA LEU A 138 4.87 13.21 -1.34
C LEU A 138 6.34 12.75 -1.29
N SER A 139 6.92 12.55 -0.09
CA SER A 139 8.28 11.98 0.03
C SER A 139 8.29 10.46 -0.12
N SER A 140 7.14 9.82 0.11
CA SER A 140 6.99 8.35 0.10
C SER A 140 6.57 7.79 -1.26
N PHE A 141 6.06 8.62 -2.17
CA PHE A 141 5.62 8.18 -3.49
C PHE A 141 6.80 7.99 -4.43
N PHE A 142 7.07 6.74 -4.81
CA PHE A 142 8.07 6.42 -5.85
C PHE A 142 7.73 7.02 -7.22
N ALA A 143 6.43 7.11 -7.53
CA ALA A 143 5.93 7.74 -8.73
C ALA A 143 4.62 8.44 -8.41
N PHE A 144 4.53 9.73 -8.73
CA PHE A 144 3.33 10.53 -8.58
C PHE A 144 3.00 11.16 -9.93
N ARG A 145 1.78 10.92 -10.44
CA ARG A 145 1.29 11.50 -11.68
C ARG A 145 0.06 12.32 -11.38
N VAL A 146 0.04 13.54 -11.90
CA VAL A 146 -1.13 14.41 -11.86
C VAL A 146 -1.93 14.14 -13.14
N GLY A 147 -3.12 13.58 -12.98
CA GLY A 147 -4.07 13.42 -14.09
C GLY A 147 -4.83 14.71 -14.39
N ASP A 148 -5.64 14.68 -15.43
CA ASP A 148 -6.52 15.81 -15.76
C ASP A 148 -7.53 16.06 -14.62
N LYS A 149 -7.97 17.31 -14.52
CA LYS A 149 -9.05 17.67 -13.58
C LYS A 149 -10.31 16.92 -14.01
N GLY A 150 -10.80 16.03 -13.17
CA GLY A 150 -11.97 15.22 -13.50
C GLY A 150 -13.23 16.09 -13.67
N ASP A 151 -13.92 15.92 -14.80
CA ASP A 151 -15.27 16.46 -15.04
C ASP A 151 -16.38 15.65 -14.29
N GLY A 152 -15.98 14.76 -13.38
CA GLY A 152 -16.88 13.78 -12.72
C GLY A 152 -17.06 12.45 -13.47
N GLY A 153 -16.36 12.24 -14.59
CA GLY A 153 -16.36 10.99 -15.36
C GLY A 153 -15.21 10.06 -15.00
N VAL A 154 -15.50 8.74 -14.91
CA VAL A 154 -14.53 7.69 -14.57
C VAL A 154 -13.49 7.53 -15.69
N GLY A 155 -12.29 8.05 -15.46
CA GLY A 155 -11.11 7.76 -16.29
C GLY A 155 -10.33 6.57 -15.74
N GLU A 156 -10.01 5.59 -16.59
CA GLU A 156 -9.09 4.50 -16.23
C GLU A 156 -7.65 5.05 -16.25
N PHE A 157 -7.17 5.47 -15.08
CA PHE A 157 -5.76 5.81 -14.88
C PHE A 157 -5.06 4.68 -14.12
N ARG A 158 -4.08 4.07 -14.79
CA ARG A 158 -3.23 3.02 -14.19
C ARG A 158 -2.03 3.66 -13.51
N ILE A 159 -2.00 3.56 -12.18
CA ILE A 159 -0.83 3.85 -11.36
C ILE A 159 -0.51 2.57 -10.58
N SER A 160 0.73 2.08 -10.71
CA SER A 160 1.30 1.09 -9.80
C SER A 160 2.25 1.82 -8.88
N MET A 161 1.94 1.87 -7.59
CA MET A 161 2.94 2.14 -6.57
C MET A 161 3.49 0.77 -6.12
N LEU A 162 4.80 0.68 -6.08
CA LEU A 162 5.53 -0.51 -5.64
C LEU A 162 6.09 -0.19 -4.26
N LEU A 163 5.52 -0.80 -3.22
CA LEU A 163 6.20 -0.86 -1.93
C LEU A 163 7.11 -2.09 -1.96
N SER A 164 8.31 -1.94 -2.52
CA SER A 164 9.33 -2.98 -2.34
C SER A 164 9.91 -2.83 -0.95
N LEU A 165 9.25 -3.45 0.05
CA LEU A 165 9.96 -3.80 1.27
C LEU A 165 11.00 -4.85 0.87
N LEU A 166 12.23 -4.39 0.61
CA LEU A 166 13.43 -5.22 0.63
C LEU A 166 13.61 -5.73 2.06
N LEU A 167 12.77 -6.67 2.48
CA LEU A 167 13.13 -7.60 3.51
C LEU A 167 14.02 -8.63 2.81
N PRO A 168 15.33 -8.69 3.12
CA PRO A 168 16.14 -9.80 2.66
C PRO A 168 15.46 -11.08 3.11
N SER A 169 15.38 -12.03 2.19
CA SER A 169 14.83 -13.37 2.41
C SER A 169 15.38 -13.93 3.72
N LEU A 170 14.49 -14.13 4.70
CA LEU A 170 14.73 -15.02 5.83
C LEU A 170 14.34 -16.44 5.43
#